data_AF-A0A382U9E2-F1
#
_entry.id   AF-A0A382U9E2-F1
#
_cell.length_a   1.000
_cell.length_b   1.000
_cell.length_c   1.000
_cell.angle_alpha   90.00
_cell.angle_beta   90.00
_cell.angle_gamma   90.00
#
_symmetry.space_group_name_H-M   'P 1'
#
loop_
_entity.id
_entity.type
_entity.pdbx_description
1 polymer ?
#
loop_
_entity_poly.entity_id
_entity_poly.type
_entity_poly.pdbx_seq_one_letter_code
_entity_poly.pdbx_strand_id
1 'polypeptide(L)'
;RYYPWIEITQEDVIFANTEEVQFLDDELYKDMLLAMEKIDGKILSWDGTEKDRINGIAVLVTDYRRYSGITKSNARVRLVRVLNGHQSFTLTVSYDDTIQSSFMLKGITNRIIESLSLSK
;
A
#
# COMPACT_ATOMS: atom_id res chain seq x y z
N ARG A 1 -11.16 1.78 3.24
CA ARG A 1 -10.70 0.49 3.81
C ARG A 1 -10.76 -0.56 2.74
N TYR A 2 -9.78 -1.45 2.72
CA TYR A 2 -9.72 -2.50 1.71
C TYR A 2 -10.58 -3.74 2.08
N TYR A 3 -10.58 -4.13 3.36
CA TYR A 3 -11.44 -5.21 3.89
C TYR A 3 -12.46 -4.63 4.89
N PRO A 4 -13.57 -4.03 4.43
CA PRO A 4 -14.52 -3.34 5.33
C PRO A 4 -15.34 -4.29 6.22
N TRP A 5 -15.37 -5.59 5.92
CA TRP A 5 -16.14 -6.61 6.67
C TRP A 5 -15.31 -7.39 7.70
N ILE A 6 -13.99 -7.23 7.73
CA ILE A 6 -13.12 -7.89 8.70
C ILE A 6 -12.65 -6.84 9.71
N GLU A 7 -12.95 -7.07 10.98
CA GLU A 7 -12.40 -6.26 12.06
C GLU A 7 -11.00 -6.76 12.40
N ILE A 8 -9.99 -6.15 11.76
CA ILE A 8 -8.58 -6.42 12.04
C ILE A 8 -8.05 -5.32 12.97
N THR A 9 -7.49 -5.73 14.10
CA THR A 9 -6.89 -4.86 15.12
C THR A 9 -5.39 -4.68 14.89
N GLN A 10 -4.77 -3.76 15.64
CA GLN A 10 -3.30 -3.64 15.65
C GLN A 10 -2.61 -4.89 16.20
N GLU A 11 -3.22 -5.56 17.17
CA GLU A 11 -2.66 -6.77 17.76
C GLU A 11 -2.55 -7.88 16.71
N ASP A 12 -3.59 -8.06 15.90
CA ASP A 12 -3.61 -9.01 14.79
C ASP A 12 -2.47 -8.73 13.80
N VAL A 13 -2.27 -7.46 13.40
CA VAL A 13 -1.19 -7.10 12.48
C VAL A 13 0.18 -7.33 13.11
N ILE A 14 0.35 -6.97 14.39
CA ILE A 14 1.61 -7.16 15.11
C ILE A 14 2.01 -8.64 15.11
N PHE A 15 1.07 -9.53 15.42
CA PHE A 15 1.31 -10.97 15.53
C PHE A 15 1.13 -11.75 14.23
N ALA A 16 0.68 -11.10 13.15
CA ALA A 16 0.53 -11.74 11.84
C ALA A 16 1.84 -12.39 11.39
N ASN A 17 1.77 -13.67 11.03
CA ASN A 17 2.90 -14.45 10.55
C ASN A 17 3.13 -14.22 9.05
N THR A 18 4.21 -14.79 8.51
CA THR A 18 4.57 -14.61 7.10
C THR A 18 3.54 -15.18 6.12
N GLU A 19 2.90 -16.30 6.45
CA GLU A 19 1.88 -16.93 5.59
C GLU A 19 0.62 -16.06 5.53
N GLU A 20 0.21 -15.47 6.65
CA GLU A 20 -0.93 -14.54 6.71
C GLU A 20 -0.65 -13.25 5.92
N VAL A 21 0.56 -12.70 6.03
CA VAL A 21 0.97 -11.54 5.23
C VAL A 21 0.98 -11.89 3.73
N GLN A 22 1.49 -13.07 3.37
CA GLN A 22 1.49 -13.52 1.98
C GLN A 22 0.06 -13.73 1.45
N PHE A 23 -0.84 -14.30 2.25
CA PHE A 23 -2.24 -14.43 1.88
C PHE A 23 -2.88 -13.07 1.58
N LEU A 24 -2.63 -12.06 2.43
CA LEU A 24 -3.12 -10.70 2.20
C LEU A 24 -2.48 -10.02 0.98
N ASP A 25 -1.22 -10.37 0.65
CA ASP A 25 -0.55 -9.92 -0.56
C ASP A 25 -1.21 -10.48 -1.81
N ASP A 26 -1.44 -11.79 -1.83
CA ASP A 26 -2.03 -12.51 -2.96
C ASP A 26 -3.45 -11.99 -3.26
N GLU A 27 -4.27 -11.80 -2.23
CA GLU A 27 -5.63 -11.27 -2.39
C GLU A 27 -5.60 -9.83 -2.91
N LEU A 28 -4.71 -8.99 -2.38
CA LEU A 28 -4.55 -7.62 -2.87
C LEU A 28 -4.07 -7.59 -4.31
N TYR A 29 -3.13 -8.47 -4.69
CA TYR A 29 -2.63 -8.55 -6.05
C TYR A 29 -3.74 -8.93 -7.04
N LYS A 30 -4.53 -9.96 -6.73
CA LYS A 30 -5.68 -10.39 -7.56
C LYS A 30 -6.67 -9.27 -7.80
N ASP A 31 -7.08 -8.58 -6.75
CA ASP A 31 -8.01 -7.47 -6.85
C ASP A 31 -7.41 -6.26 -7.59
N MET A 32 -6.11 -5.99 -7.42
CA MET A 32 -5.42 -4.95 -8.20
C MET A 32 -5.41 -5.29 -9.69
N LEU A 33 -5.23 -6.55 -10.07
CA LEU A 33 -5.36 -6.99 -11.46
C LEU A 33 -6.76 -6.69 -12.01
N LEU A 34 -7.81 -7.06 -11.27
CA LEU A 34 -9.20 -6.78 -11.65
C LEU A 34 -9.50 -5.27 -11.74
N ALA A 35 -8.96 -4.48 -10.80
CA ALA A 35 -9.14 -3.03 -10.80
C ALA A 35 -8.41 -2.37 -11.98
N MET A 36 -7.21 -2.84 -12.32
CA MET A 36 -6.43 -2.34 -13.45
C MET A 36 -7.09 -2.67 -14.79
N GLU A 37 -7.66 -3.87 -14.94
CA GLU A 37 -8.39 -4.26 -16.16
C GLU A 37 -9.54 -3.29 -16.46
N LYS A 38 -10.30 -2.87 -15.45
CA LYS A 38 -11.44 -1.95 -15.61
C LYS A 38 -11.06 -0.55 -16.10
N ILE A 39 -9.79 -0.17 -16.02
CA ILE A 39 -9.31 1.17 -16.38
C ILE A 39 -8.27 1.14 -17.51
N ASP A 40 -8.22 0.05 -18.27
CA ASP A 40 -7.18 -0.24 -19.28
C ASP A 40 -5.75 -0.05 -18.73
N GLY A 41 -5.59 -0.31 -17.43
CA GLY A 41 -4.34 -0.23 -16.69
C GLY A 41 -3.61 -1.57 -16.67
N LYS A 42 -2.37 -1.56 -16.19
CA LYS A 42 -1.54 -2.76 -16.03
C LYS A 42 -0.71 -2.68 -14.78
N ILE A 43 -0.54 -3.79 -14.07
CA ILE A 43 0.55 -3.93 -13.10
C ILE A 43 1.83 -4.25 -13.90
N LEU A 44 2.87 -3.43 -13.72
CA LEU A 44 4.15 -3.55 -14.40
C LEU A 44 5.14 -4.39 -13.59
N SER A 45 5.13 -4.22 -12.27
CA SER A 45 5.87 -5.04 -11.31
C SER A 45 5.13 -5.04 -9.98
N TRP A 46 5.27 -6.14 -9.23
CA TRP A 46 4.71 -6.31 -7.89
C TRP A 46 5.86 -6.60 -6.94
N ASP A 47 6.15 -5.66 -6.03
CA ASP A 47 7.26 -5.82 -5.07
C ASP A 47 6.78 -6.58 -3.82
N GLY A 48 5.46 -6.72 -3.63
CA GLY A 48 4.84 -7.48 -2.54
C GLY A 48 4.41 -6.62 -1.36
N THR A 49 3.89 -7.31 -0.34
CA THR A 49 3.47 -6.74 0.92
C THR A 49 4.43 -7.15 2.02
N GLU A 50 4.92 -6.17 2.76
CA GLU A 50 5.72 -6.38 3.97
C GLU A 50 5.04 -5.80 5.20
N LYS A 51 5.40 -6.33 6.37
CA LYS A 51 5.01 -5.77 7.65
C LYS A 51 6.12 -4.83 8.14
N ASP A 52 5.74 -3.63 8.56
CA ASP A 52 6.66 -2.61 9.06
C ASP A 52 6.10 -1.92 10.32
N ARG A 53 6.92 -1.09 10.98
CA ARG A 53 6.53 -0.24 12.11
C ARG A 53 6.82 1.23 11.82
N ILE A 54 5.78 2.06 11.87
CA ILE A 54 5.89 3.51 11.69
C ILE A 54 5.37 4.18 12.96
N ASN A 55 6.23 4.94 13.65
CA ASN A 55 5.90 5.62 14.92
C ASN A 55 5.21 4.70 15.94
N GLY A 56 5.65 3.44 16.03
CA GLY A 56 5.11 2.43 16.93
C GLY A 56 3.84 1.70 16.42
N ILE A 57 3.24 2.17 15.33
CA ILE A 57 2.07 1.57 14.68
C ILE A 57 2.54 0.45 13.74
N ALA A 58 1.93 -0.73 13.85
CA ALA A 58 2.18 -1.82 12.91
C ALA A 58 1.37 -1.60 11.63
N VAL A 59 2.04 -1.70 10.49
CA VAL A 59 1.47 -1.42 9.18
C VAL A 59 1.79 -2.53 8.19
N LEU A 60 0.93 -2.70 7.19
CA LEU A 60 1.22 -3.49 6.00
C LEU A 60 1.52 -2.54 4.85
N VAL A 61 2.73 -2.62 4.30
CA VAL A 61 3.21 -1.79 3.20
C VAL A 61 3.25 -2.64 1.94
N THR A 62 2.54 -2.21 0.90
CA THR A 62 2.60 -2.85 -0.41
C THR A 62 3.19 -1.91 -1.44
N ASP A 63 4.23 -2.35 -2.12
CA ASP A 63 4.90 -1.61 -3.20
C ASP A 63 4.64 -2.30 -4.56
N TYR A 64 4.34 -1.50 -5.58
CA TYR A 64 4.21 -1.99 -6.94
C TYR A 64 4.36 -0.86 -7.96
N ARG A 65 4.53 -1.22 -9.23
CA ARG A 65 4.49 -0.28 -10.35
C ARG A 65 3.29 -0.57 -11.22
N ARG A 66 2.60 0.48 -11.68
CA ARG A 66 1.45 0.35 -12.58
C ARG A 66 1.50 1.34 -13.72
N TYR A 67 0.84 0.99 -14.81
CA TYR A 67 0.39 1.89 -15.85
C TYR A 67 -1.10 2.14 -15.66
N SER A 68 -1.55 3.39 -15.82
CA SER A 68 -2.97 3.74 -15.83
C SER A 68 -3.44 4.07 -17.25
N GLY A 69 -4.48 3.41 -17.74
CA GLY A 69 -5.09 3.76 -19.03
C GLY A 69 -5.80 5.13 -19.00
N ILE A 70 -6.25 5.58 -17.82
CA ILE A 70 -6.90 6.89 -17.63
C ILE A 70 -5.91 8.04 -17.80
N THR A 71 -4.81 8.04 -17.03
CA THR A 71 -3.81 9.12 -17.08
C THR A 71 -2.73 8.89 -18.14
N LYS A 72 -2.71 7.70 -18.75
CA LYS A 72 -1.69 7.25 -19.72
C LYS A 72 -0.26 7.38 -19.20
N SER A 73 -0.07 7.12 -17.91
CA SER A 73 1.20 7.29 -17.23
C SER A 73 1.55 6.10 -16.35
N ASN A 74 2.86 5.91 -16.15
CA ASN A 74 3.39 4.98 -15.17
C ASN A 74 3.45 5.64 -13.79
N ALA A 75 3.33 4.83 -12.75
CA ALA A 75 3.59 5.28 -11.39
C ALA A 75 4.15 4.14 -10.55
N ARG A 76 5.11 4.47 -9.69
CA ARG A 76 5.39 3.69 -8.50
C ARG A 76 4.32 4.01 -7.46
N VAL A 77 3.78 2.97 -6.84
CA VAL A 77 2.70 3.08 -5.86
C VAL A 77 3.13 2.38 -4.58
N ARG A 78 2.84 3.02 -3.46
CA ARG A 78 2.98 2.47 -2.12
C ARG A 78 1.65 2.60 -1.38
N LEU A 79 1.13 1.48 -0.90
CA LEU A 79 -0.04 1.41 -0.05
C LEU A 79 0.42 1.17 1.38
N VAL A 80 0.17 2.12 2.28
CA VAL A 80 0.41 1.95 3.71
C VAL A 80 -0.93 1.70 4.39
N ARG A 81 -1.15 0.44 4.79
CA ARG A 81 -2.40 -0.01 5.41
C ARG A 81 -2.22 -0.05 6.93
N VAL A 82 -2.94 0.82 7.63
CA VAL A 82 -3.10 0.78 9.08
C VAL A 82 -4.42 0.06 9.36
N LEU A 83 -4.35 -1.10 10.04
CA LEU A 83 -5.52 -1.87 10.42
C LEU A 83 -5.67 -1.81 11.94
N ASN A 84 -6.73 -1.17 12.42
CA ASN A 84 -7.00 -0.93 13.84
C ASN A 84 -8.50 -0.76 14.12
N GLY A 85 -9.32 -1.78 13.89
CA GLY A 85 -10.75 -1.74 14.20
C GLY A 85 -11.46 -0.60 13.48
N HIS A 86 -12.03 0.37 14.20
CA HIS A 86 -12.68 1.58 13.64
C HIS A 86 -11.74 2.72 13.21
N GLN A 87 -10.43 2.60 13.47
CA GLN A 87 -9.42 3.58 13.06
C GLN A 87 -8.59 3.12 11.85
N SER A 88 -8.94 2.00 11.21
CA SER A 88 -8.24 1.52 10.02
C SER A 88 -8.36 2.47 8.83
N PHE A 89 -7.23 2.76 8.18
CA PHE A 89 -7.14 3.54 6.95
C PHE A 89 -6.06 3.01 6.01
N THR A 90 -6.07 3.50 4.78
CA THR A 90 -5.02 3.21 3.79
C THR A 90 -4.55 4.54 3.21
N LEU A 91 -3.26 4.82 3.38
CA LEU A 91 -2.60 5.91 2.68
C LEU A 91 -2.04 5.35 1.37
N THR A 92 -2.51 5.89 0.25
CA THR A 92 -1.97 5.57 -1.07
C THR A 92 -1.07 6.72 -1.49
N VAL A 93 0.20 6.42 -1.76
CA VAL A 93 1.13 7.36 -2.35
C VAL A 93 1.58 6.84 -3.69
N SER A 94 1.53 7.69 -4.71
CA SER A 94 1.99 7.32 -6.05
C SER A 94 2.72 8.47 -6.72
N TYR A 95 3.80 8.16 -7.43
CA TYR A 95 4.58 9.15 -8.15
C TYR A 95 5.18 8.55 -9.43
N ASP A 96 5.49 9.42 -10.39
CA ASP A 96 6.22 9.03 -11.59
C ASP A 96 7.70 8.77 -11.20
N ASP A 97 8.12 7.51 -11.29
CA ASP A 97 9.48 7.10 -10.96
C ASP A 97 10.45 7.16 -12.15
N THR A 98 9.96 7.59 -13.32
CA THR A 98 10.73 7.67 -14.57
C THR A 98 11.35 9.04 -14.82
N ILE A 99 10.90 10.07 -14.10
CA ILE A 99 11.46 11.43 -14.21
C ILE A 99 12.76 11.57 -13.42
N GLN A 100 13.64 12.47 -13.85
CA GLN A 100 14.96 12.70 -13.23
C GLN A 100 14.87 13.06 -11.74
N SER A 101 13.80 13.73 -11.31
CA SER A 101 13.56 14.14 -9.92
C SER A 101 12.91 13.06 -9.04
N SER A 102 12.72 11.82 -9.54
CA SER A 102 12.03 10.75 -8.82
C SER A 102 12.69 10.40 -7.48
N PHE A 103 14.01 10.55 -7.35
CA PHE A 103 14.72 10.35 -6.08
C PHE A 103 14.24 11.30 -4.98
N MET A 104 13.92 12.56 -5.33
CA MET A 104 13.35 13.53 -4.40
C MET A 104 11.92 13.16 -4.04
N LEU A 105 11.13 12.72 -5.03
CA LEU A 105 9.75 12.28 -4.78
C LEU A 105 9.73 11.11 -3.81
N LYS A 106 10.59 10.10 -3.99
CA LYS A 106 10.74 9.00 -3.02
C LYS A 106 10.99 9.52 -1.60
N GLY A 107 11.95 10.44 -1.44
CA GLY A 107 12.27 11.04 -0.14
C GLY A 107 11.10 11.81 0.49
N ILE A 108 10.38 12.61 -0.31
CA ILE A 108 9.18 13.34 0.14
C ILE A 108 8.08 12.37 0.57
N THR A 109 7.83 11.34 -0.24
CA THR A 109 6.79 10.35 0.05
C THR A 109 7.10 9.54 1.30
N ASN A 110 8.37 9.21 1.54
CA ASN A 110 8.80 8.56 2.78
C ASN A 110 8.53 9.45 4.00
N ARG A 111 8.86 10.75 3.94
CA ARG A 111 8.56 11.67 5.05
C ARG A 111 7.06 11.80 5.34
N ILE A 112 6.21 11.79 4.31
CA ILE A 112 4.75 11.78 4.51
C ILE A 112 4.33 10.52 5.25
N ILE A 113 4.84 9.36 4.83
CA ILE A 113 4.55 8.07 5.44
C ILE A 113 5.05 8.02 6.90
N GLU A 114 6.28 8.47 7.14
CA GLU A 114 6.90 8.56 8.47
C GLU A 114 6.20 9.57 9.39
N SER A 115 5.40 10.49 8.86
CA SER A 115 4.61 11.43 9.67
C SER A 115 3.28 10.85 10.18
N LEU A 116 2.94 9.61 9.80
CA LEU A 116 1.69 8.98 10.22
C LEU A 116 1.63 8.80 11.74
N SER A 117 0.48 9.14 12.30
CA SER A 117 0.16 8.96 13.72
C SER A 117 -1.32 8.66 13.89
N LEU A 118 -1.67 7.91 14.93
CA LEU A 118 -3.05 7.71 15.36
C LEU A 118 -3.38 8.70 16.47
N SER A 119 -4.49 9.43 16.34
CA SER A 119 -5.03 10.21 17.44
C SER A 119 -5.53 9.28 18.55
N LYS A 120 -5.37 9.70 19.80
CA LYS A 120 -5.95 9.03 20.97
C LYS A 120 -7.48 9.04 20.91
#